data_AF-A0A7G2M837-F1
#
_entry.id   AF-A0A7G2M837-F1
#
_cell.length_a   1.000
_cell.length_b   1.000
_cell.length_c   1.000
_cell.angle_alpha   90.00
_cell.angle_beta   90.00
_cell.angle_gamma   90.00
#
_symmetry.space_group_name_H-M   'P 1'
#
loop_
_entity.id
_entity.type
_entity.pdbx_description
1 polymer ?
#
loop_
_entity_poly.entity_id
_entity_poly.type
_entity_poly.pdbx_seq_one_letter_code
_entity_poly.pdbx_strand_id
1 'polypeptide(L)'
;MKKIYLFFISTLSIVTLLISCEKDHGVYDPDKVKHTSDLAVPKGFNWQMTASANYIISAPVETVASIFTDESCNEDQLIAQVPVSATPNEIMLEYPASTQTLYLQFPLQNGKKEVMPVVVKATRATQAIKLPEDAEYEMKDDDIYKYELTHYISRGTIMFEDYWPVKGDYDFNDFVIHYDITGRISGGGRPEVYNHEGLDINIQFKAIGGSYNYQLGFQLDALPAKYIDSYDISQDQEIVKVKFLNPNEEGPAVFVFEGTSALKGQNGAQFYNTEKGHEVDKNQLITATIKLKINSFNNLEKTQALVASVATTNQNFFLTADKEIHLRGYSPTAYYQNYETDANDLMSSTPYCDKDGFVWGIKVPVNIKHAIEKTDFIEAYPKFGKWVSSNGTQNKDWYKYPVSGKVID
;
A
#
# COMPACT_ATOMS: atom_id res chain seq x y z
N MET A 1 77.34 -21.68 -14.09
CA MET A 1 77.38 -22.19 -15.48
C MET A 1 76.15 -23.05 -15.73
N LYS A 2 75.59 -22.94 -16.95
CA LYS A 2 74.48 -23.71 -17.60
C LYS A 2 73.07 -23.08 -17.56
N LYS A 3 72.73 -22.49 -18.72
CA LYS A 3 71.38 -22.33 -19.30
C LYS A 3 70.83 -23.69 -19.74
N ILE A 4 69.49 -23.80 -19.90
CA ILE A 4 68.67 -24.61 -20.87
C ILE A 4 67.22 -24.58 -20.31
N TYR A 5 66.20 -23.90 -20.87
CA TYR A 5 65.42 -23.90 -22.13
C TYR A 5 63.95 -24.32 -21.85
N LEU A 6 63.03 -23.57 -22.50
CA LEU A 6 61.56 -23.61 -22.44
C LEU A 6 60.92 -24.99 -22.68
N PHE A 7 59.69 -25.18 -22.16
CA PHE A 7 58.57 -25.69 -22.96
C PHE A 7 57.22 -25.20 -22.38
N PHE A 8 56.49 -24.41 -23.16
CA PHE A 8 55.08 -24.05 -22.90
C PHE A 8 54.20 -25.18 -23.44
N ILE A 9 53.37 -25.79 -22.60
CA ILE A 9 52.37 -26.77 -23.02
C ILE A 9 51.00 -26.11 -22.81
N SER A 10 50.34 -25.77 -23.91
CA SER A 10 48.94 -25.33 -23.94
C SER A 10 48.04 -26.57 -23.87
N THR A 11 47.30 -26.72 -22.77
CA THR A 11 46.24 -27.75 -22.66
C THR A 11 44.96 -27.25 -23.30
N LEU A 12 44.60 -27.89 -24.41
CA LEU A 12 43.35 -27.75 -25.14
C LEU A 12 42.28 -28.62 -24.46
N SER A 13 41.38 -28.01 -23.68
CA SER A 13 40.23 -28.71 -23.10
C SER A 13 39.07 -28.71 -24.09
N ILE A 14 38.76 -29.89 -24.63
CA ILE A 14 37.62 -30.16 -25.50
C ILE A 14 36.34 -30.11 -24.65
N VAL A 15 35.50 -29.11 -24.87
CA VAL A 15 34.15 -29.04 -24.31
C VAL A 15 33.21 -29.76 -25.28
N THR A 16 32.71 -30.92 -24.87
CA THR A 16 31.62 -31.62 -25.55
C THR A 16 30.30 -30.88 -25.31
N LEU A 17 29.75 -30.27 -26.36
CA LEU A 17 28.39 -29.70 -26.37
C LEU A 17 27.38 -30.86 -26.33
N LEU A 18 26.67 -31.01 -25.21
CA LEU A 18 25.43 -31.77 -25.17
C LEU A 18 24.32 -30.88 -25.76
N ILE A 19 23.88 -31.24 -26.96
CA ILE A 19 22.69 -30.67 -27.58
C ILE A 19 21.48 -31.32 -26.89
N SER A 20 20.85 -30.58 -25.98
CA SER A 20 19.49 -30.87 -25.53
C SER A 20 18.53 -30.31 -26.56
N CYS A 21 17.63 -31.14 -27.10
CA CYS A 21 16.51 -30.69 -27.91
C CYS A 21 15.59 -29.81 -27.05
N GLU A 22 15.74 -28.51 -27.13
CA GLU A 22 14.76 -27.55 -26.64
C GLU A 22 13.63 -27.49 -27.66
N LYS A 23 12.40 -27.80 -27.23
CA LYS A 23 11.22 -27.47 -28.02
C LYS A 23 11.18 -25.95 -28.14
N ASP A 24 10.91 -25.47 -29.36
CA ASP A 24 10.79 -24.07 -29.74
C ASP A 24 9.69 -23.36 -28.91
N HIS A 25 10.05 -22.96 -27.69
CA HIS A 25 9.31 -21.96 -26.93
C HIS A 25 9.88 -20.62 -27.39
N GLY A 26 9.14 -19.93 -28.27
CA GLY A 26 9.50 -18.58 -28.68
C GLY A 26 9.85 -17.73 -27.45
N VAL A 27 10.96 -16.99 -27.54
CA VAL A 27 11.43 -16.08 -26.48
C VAL A 27 10.24 -15.25 -25.99
N TYR A 28 9.95 -15.31 -24.69
CA TYR A 28 8.86 -14.54 -24.07
C TYR A 28 9.02 -13.06 -24.44
N ASP A 29 8.01 -12.52 -25.11
CA ASP A 29 7.96 -11.14 -25.56
C ASP A 29 6.86 -10.41 -24.77
N PRO A 30 7.21 -9.63 -23.74
CA PRO A 30 6.23 -8.94 -22.91
C PRO A 30 5.37 -7.95 -23.69
N ASP A 31 5.86 -7.49 -24.85
CA ASP A 31 5.14 -6.51 -25.69
C ASP A 31 4.09 -7.20 -26.60
N LYS A 32 4.02 -8.55 -26.57
CA LYS A 32 3.02 -9.37 -27.29
C LYS A 32 1.99 -10.05 -26.39
N VAL A 33 2.08 -9.84 -25.07
CA VAL A 33 1.11 -10.39 -24.11
C VAL A 33 -0.25 -9.76 -24.38
N LYS A 34 -1.29 -10.60 -24.47
CA LYS A 34 -2.66 -10.17 -24.76
C LYS A 34 -3.55 -10.11 -23.53
N HIS A 35 -3.27 -10.96 -22.55
CA HIS A 35 -4.04 -11.03 -21.32
C HIS A 35 -3.16 -10.86 -20.09
N THR A 36 -3.67 -10.19 -19.06
CA THR A 36 -2.97 -9.98 -17.79
C THR A 36 -2.61 -11.31 -17.12
N SER A 37 -3.49 -12.31 -17.23
CA SER A 37 -3.27 -13.68 -16.73
C SER A 37 -2.10 -14.44 -17.39
N ASP A 38 -1.66 -14.00 -18.58
CA ASP A 38 -0.55 -14.58 -19.35
C ASP A 38 0.82 -13.95 -19.01
N LEU A 39 0.88 -12.95 -18.13
CA LEU A 39 2.15 -12.31 -17.77
C LEU A 39 3.09 -13.31 -17.09
N ALA A 40 4.31 -13.40 -17.61
CA ALA A 40 5.38 -14.12 -16.92
C ALA A 40 5.89 -13.28 -15.74
N VAL A 41 5.56 -13.71 -14.53
CA VAL A 41 6.03 -13.09 -13.29
C VAL A 41 7.44 -13.61 -12.98
N PRO A 42 8.48 -12.76 -12.94
CA PRO A 42 9.83 -13.22 -12.61
C PRO A 42 9.90 -13.81 -11.20
N LYS A 43 10.73 -14.85 -11.03
CA LYS A 43 10.98 -15.42 -9.69
C LYS A 43 11.54 -14.34 -8.76
N GLY A 44 10.88 -14.12 -7.62
CA GLY A 44 11.26 -13.11 -6.64
C GLY A 44 10.73 -11.71 -6.93
N PHE A 45 9.85 -11.55 -7.91
CA PHE A 45 9.14 -10.29 -8.14
C PHE A 45 8.37 -9.87 -6.89
N ASN A 46 8.58 -8.61 -6.50
CA ASN A 46 7.88 -8.01 -5.37
C ASN A 46 6.72 -7.17 -5.88
N TRP A 47 5.51 -7.61 -5.55
CA TRP A 47 4.26 -6.91 -5.87
C TRP A 47 4.05 -5.63 -5.04
N GLN A 48 4.87 -5.41 -4.01
CA GLN A 48 4.82 -4.18 -3.22
C GLN A 48 5.26 -2.97 -4.07
N MET A 49 4.41 -1.95 -4.10
CA MET A 49 4.62 -0.72 -4.87
C MET A 49 5.04 0.47 -3.99
N THR A 50 5.22 0.25 -2.69
CA THR A 50 5.80 1.23 -1.75
C THR A 50 7.27 0.96 -1.50
N ALA A 51 8.00 2.00 -1.15
CA ALA A 51 9.33 1.94 -0.59
C ALA A 51 9.34 2.69 0.74
N SER A 52 10.32 2.41 1.59
CA SER A 52 10.50 3.10 2.86
C SER A 52 11.95 3.45 3.12
N ALA A 53 12.16 4.49 3.92
CA ALA A 53 13.48 4.88 4.42
C ALA A 53 13.37 5.63 5.75
N ASN A 54 14.46 5.58 6.53
CA ASN A 54 14.56 6.28 7.80
C ASN A 54 15.16 7.68 7.62
N TYR A 55 14.59 8.65 8.32
CA TYR A 55 15.01 10.05 8.28
C TYR A 55 15.17 10.60 9.69
N ILE A 56 16.10 11.54 9.84
CA ILE A 56 16.21 12.42 10.99
C ILE A 56 16.09 13.83 10.45
N ILE A 57 15.04 14.55 10.85
CA ILE A 57 14.80 15.93 10.41
C ILE A 57 15.02 16.83 11.62
N SER A 58 15.93 17.78 11.51
CA SER A 58 16.28 18.71 12.58
C SER A 58 16.05 20.16 12.15
N ALA A 59 15.73 21.02 13.12
CA ALA A 59 15.57 22.46 12.92
C ALA A 59 16.20 23.23 14.09
N PRO A 60 16.65 24.48 13.88
CA PRO A 60 17.21 25.32 14.95
C PRO A 60 16.15 25.69 16.01
N VAL A 61 14.88 25.74 15.61
CA VAL A 61 13.72 26.02 16.44
C VAL A 61 12.75 24.85 16.35
N GLU A 62 11.87 24.73 17.33
CA GLU A 62 10.71 23.85 17.18
C GLU A 62 9.87 24.34 16.00
N THR A 63 9.38 23.40 15.19
CA THR A 63 8.52 23.67 14.02
C THR A 63 7.81 22.38 13.61
N VAL A 64 7.04 22.43 12.53
CA VAL A 64 6.45 21.26 11.90
C VAL A 64 6.78 21.22 10.42
N ALA A 65 7.20 20.06 9.94
CA ALA A 65 7.40 19.80 8.53
C ALA A 65 6.29 18.90 7.98
N SER A 66 5.64 19.36 6.93
CA SER A 66 4.74 18.56 6.10
C SER A 66 5.52 17.97 4.93
N ILE A 67 5.44 16.65 4.73
CA ILE A 67 6.26 15.92 3.78
C ILE A 67 5.38 15.41 2.64
N PHE A 68 5.72 15.77 1.42
CA PHE A 68 4.95 15.46 0.22
C PHE A 68 5.75 14.63 -0.79
N THR A 69 5.05 13.84 -1.61
CA THR A 69 5.64 13.07 -2.72
C THR A 69 5.75 13.86 -4.03
N ASP A 70 5.21 15.07 -4.07
CA ASP A 70 5.20 15.95 -5.25
C ASP A 70 5.43 17.42 -4.86
N GLU A 71 6.01 18.19 -5.78
CA GLU A 71 6.37 19.60 -5.59
C GLU A 71 5.15 20.51 -5.37
N SER A 72 3.97 20.10 -5.86
CA SER A 72 2.74 20.89 -5.70
C SER A 72 2.29 21.03 -4.25
N CYS A 73 2.76 20.16 -3.35
CA CYS A 73 2.35 20.08 -1.94
C CYS A 73 0.82 20.01 -1.74
N ASN A 74 0.11 19.27 -2.60
CA ASN A 74 -1.32 19.01 -2.42
C ASN A 74 -1.56 17.99 -1.30
N GLU A 75 -2.70 18.09 -0.61
CA GLU A 75 -3.08 17.16 0.48
C GLU A 75 -3.06 15.68 0.05
N ASP A 76 -3.47 15.38 -1.19
CA ASP A 76 -3.42 14.02 -1.76
C ASP A 76 -2.00 13.45 -1.89
N GLN A 77 -0.98 14.30 -1.77
CA GLN A 77 0.45 13.95 -1.82
C GLN A 77 1.13 14.01 -0.46
N LEU A 78 0.44 14.45 0.59
CA LEU A 78 0.96 14.51 1.95
C LEU A 78 1.12 13.10 2.52
N ILE A 79 2.32 12.71 2.92
CA ILE A 79 2.60 11.38 3.50
C ILE A 79 2.91 11.43 5.01
N ALA A 80 3.33 12.60 5.51
CA ALA A 80 3.54 12.79 6.93
C ALA A 80 3.52 14.26 7.32
N GLN A 81 3.13 14.54 8.56
CA GLN A 81 3.34 15.81 9.24
C GLN A 81 4.09 15.53 10.55
N VAL A 82 5.30 16.09 10.69
CA VAL A 82 6.23 15.72 11.76
C VAL A 82 6.61 16.94 12.61
N PRO A 83 6.55 16.84 13.94
CA PRO A 83 7.22 17.79 14.82
C PRO A 83 8.73 17.72 14.61
N VAL A 84 9.38 18.87 14.45
CA VAL A 84 10.82 18.99 14.18
C VAL A 84 11.44 19.91 15.22
N SER A 85 12.61 19.54 15.74
CA SER A 85 13.33 20.33 16.73
C SER A 85 14.86 20.11 16.62
N ALA A 86 15.61 20.72 17.52
CA ALA A 86 17.06 20.51 17.63
C ALA A 86 17.43 19.11 18.16
N THR A 87 16.48 18.40 18.79
CA THR A 87 16.65 17.03 19.30
C THR A 87 15.67 16.10 18.57
N PRO A 88 16.00 15.72 17.32
CA PRO A 88 15.05 15.01 16.47
C PRO A 88 14.95 13.53 16.83
N ASN A 89 13.76 12.97 16.63
CA ASN A 89 13.55 11.53 16.61
C ASN A 89 13.78 10.99 15.19
N GLU A 90 14.21 9.73 15.11
CA GLU A 90 14.19 9.01 13.83
C GLU A 90 12.75 8.67 13.45
N ILE A 91 12.40 8.89 12.19
CA ILE A 91 11.10 8.57 11.61
C ILE A 91 11.28 7.65 10.41
N MET A 92 10.32 6.77 10.17
CA MET A 92 10.27 5.93 8.96
C MET A 92 9.16 6.46 8.05
N LEU A 93 9.51 6.84 6.83
CA LEU A 93 8.54 7.31 5.84
C LEU A 93 8.31 6.22 4.81
N GLU A 94 7.04 5.97 4.48
CA GLU A 94 6.63 5.14 3.33
C GLU A 94 6.12 6.03 2.20
N TYR A 95 6.49 5.71 0.98
CA TYR A 95 6.11 6.46 -0.22
C TYR A 95 6.07 5.53 -1.44
N PRO A 96 5.43 5.93 -2.56
CA PRO A 96 5.45 5.14 -3.79
C PRO A 96 6.88 4.82 -4.23
N ALA A 97 7.18 3.60 -4.65
CA ALA A 97 8.53 3.14 -5.01
C ALA A 97 9.11 3.85 -6.25
N SER A 98 8.29 4.59 -6.99
CA SER A 98 8.69 5.47 -8.08
C SER A 98 9.19 6.85 -7.62
N THR A 99 9.02 7.19 -6.34
CA THR A 99 9.37 8.51 -5.79
C THR A 99 10.88 8.72 -5.79
N GLN A 100 11.33 9.82 -6.39
CA GLN A 100 12.75 10.19 -6.45
C GLN A 100 13.10 11.35 -5.53
N THR A 101 12.12 12.20 -5.23
CA THR A 101 12.27 13.40 -4.41
C THR A 101 11.07 13.51 -3.48
N LEU A 102 11.33 13.80 -2.21
CA LEU A 102 10.33 14.25 -1.24
C LEU A 102 10.41 15.77 -1.11
N TYR A 103 9.30 16.41 -0.77
CA TYR A 103 9.22 17.87 -0.63
C TYR A 103 8.79 18.20 0.79
N LEU A 104 9.68 18.83 1.56
CA LEU A 104 9.43 19.21 2.94
C LEU A 104 8.95 20.67 2.95
N GLN A 105 7.69 20.88 3.31
CA GLN A 105 7.12 22.21 3.50
C GLN A 105 7.13 22.58 4.99
N PHE A 106 7.61 23.78 5.32
CA PHE A 106 7.67 24.30 6.69
C PHE A 106 7.55 25.83 6.71
N PRO A 107 7.08 26.43 7.81
CA PRO A 107 6.96 27.88 7.96
C PRO A 107 8.32 28.57 8.18
N LEU A 108 8.43 29.81 7.68
CA LEU A 108 9.57 30.72 7.86
C LEU A 108 9.16 31.96 8.66
N GLN A 109 10.15 32.62 9.29
CA GLN A 109 9.98 33.83 10.13
C GLN A 109 9.25 35.01 9.47
N ASN A 110 9.14 34.99 8.15
CA ASN A 110 8.45 36.01 7.37
C ASN A 110 6.96 35.68 7.12
N GLY A 111 6.44 34.63 7.77
CA GLY A 111 5.07 34.13 7.63
C GLY A 111 4.79 33.38 6.33
N LYS A 112 5.79 33.13 5.48
CA LYS A 112 5.66 32.29 4.28
C LYS A 112 6.02 30.85 4.60
N LYS A 113 5.64 29.95 3.70
CA LYS A 113 6.11 28.56 3.71
C LYS A 113 7.24 28.39 2.71
N GLU A 114 8.28 27.66 3.09
CA GLU A 114 9.32 27.18 2.18
C GLU A 114 9.06 25.72 1.82
N VAL A 115 9.49 25.31 0.64
CA VAL A 115 9.48 23.91 0.19
C VAL A 115 10.91 23.50 -0.12
N MET A 116 11.44 22.54 0.64
CA MET A 116 12.79 22.01 0.47
C MET A 116 12.73 20.62 -0.20
N PRO A 117 13.30 20.44 -1.41
CA PRO A 117 13.39 19.13 -2.05
C PRO A 117 14.47 18.27 -1.40
N VAL A 118 14.15 16.99 -1.19
CA VAL A 118 15.03 15.98 -0.61
C VAL A 118 15.09 14.77 -1.53
N VAL A 119 16.24 14.52 -2.13
CA VAL A 119 16.46 13.34 -2.97
C VAL A 119 16.39 12.07 -2.12
N VAL A 120 15.55 11.13 -2.55
CA VAL A 120 15.41 9.79 -1.98
C VAL A 120 16.65 8.97 -2.33
N LYS A 121 17.28 8.38 -1.32
CA LYS A 121 18.44 7.50 -1.50
C LYS A 121 18.04 6.05 -1.25
N ALA A 122 18.41 5.14 -2.15
CA ALA A 122 18.27 3.70 -1.94
C ALA A 122 19.34 3.21 -0.94
N THR A 123 19.12 3.45 0.35
CA THR A 123 20.05 3.10 1.43
C THR A 123 19.29 2.59 2.65
N ARG A 124 19.96 1.76 3.46
CA ARG A 124 19.47 1.37 4.80
C ARG A 124 19.91 2.35 5.89
N ALA A 125 20.80 3.28 5.56
CA ALA A 125 21.27 4.28 6.51
C ALA A 125 20.25 5.42 6.63
N THR A 126 20.07 5.91 7.85
CA THR A 126 19.22 7.05 8.13
C THR A 126 19.72 8.32 7.44
N GLN A 127 18.82 9.02 6.75
CA GLN A 127 19.14 10.27 6.08
C GLN A 127 18.86 11.45 7.00
N ALA A 128 19.92 12.18 7.35
CA ALA A 128 19.82 13.42 8.14
C ALA A 128 19.48 14.61 7.25
N ILE A 129 18.50 15.41 7.67
CA ILE A 129 18.05 16.63 7.03
C ILE A 129 18.07 17.73 8.08
N LYS A 130 18.63 18.90 7.74
CA LYS A 130 18.61 20.09 8.57
C LYS A 130 17.80 21.17 7.85
N LEU A 131 16.73 21.63 8.48
CA LEU A 131 15.95 22.76 7.98
C LEU A 131 16.76 24.07 8.11
N PRO A 132 16.48 25.07 7.26
CA PRO A 132 17.13 26.38 7.29
C PRO A 132 17.07 27.10 8.65
N GLU A 133 18.00 28.05 8.86
CA GLU A 133 18.11 28.83 10.11
C GLU A 133 16.91 29.76 10.35
N ASP A 134 16.20 30.15 9.28
CA ASP A 134 15.03 31.03 9.30
C ASP A 134 13.68 30.27 9.34
N ALA A 135 13.71 28.95 9.58
CA ALA A 135 12.53 28.20 9.98
C ALA A 135 11.87 28.83 11.22
N GLU A 136 10.55 28.80 11.29
CA GLU A 136 9.77 29.42 12.37
C GLU A 136 8.90 28.42 13.11
N TYR A 137 8.61 28.75 14.37
CA TYR A 137 7.61 28.07 15.17
C TYR A 137 6.21 28.59 14.81
N GLU A 138 5.42 27.80 14.08
CA GLU A 138 3.99 28.10 13.91
C GLU A 138 3.20 27.40 15.01
N MET A 139 2.89 28.11 16.11
CA MET A 139 1.83 27.69 17.04
C MET A 139 0.58 28.53 16.83
N LYS A 140 -0.55 27.84 16.64
CA LYS A 140 -1.88 28.41 16.83
C LYS A 140 -2.41 27.89 18.17
N ASP A 141 -2.74 28.80 19.07
CA ASP A 141 -3.13 28.54 20.48
C ASP A 141 -4.25 27.48 20.62
N ASP A 142 -5.09 27.32 19.60
CA ASP A 142 -6.29 26.47 19.67
C ASP A 142 -6.03 24.97 19.38
N ASP A 143 -4.82 24.56 18.98
CA ASP A 143 -4.55 23.19 18.46
C ASP A 143 -3.18 22.62 18.87
N ILE A 144 -2.72 22.92 20.09
CA ILE A 144 -1.37 22.61 20.60
C ILE A 144 -0.92 21.15 20.36
N TYR A 145 -1.84 20.19 20.47
CA TYR A 145 -1.54 18.76 20.30
C TYR A 145 -1.23 18.36 18.86
N LYS A 146 -1.75 19.09 17.86
CA LYS A 146 -1.50 18.81 16.44
C LYS A 146 -0.01 18.96 16.08
N TYR A 147 0.69 19.84 16.79
CA TYR A 147 2.10 20.14 16.60
C TYR A 147 3.03 19.25 17.45
N GLU A 148 2.48 18.44 18.35
CA GLU A 148 3.22 17.49 19.19
C GLU A 148 3.06 16.03 18.71
N LEU A 149 2.12 15.77 17.81
CA LEU A 149 1.88 14.48 17.19
C LEU A 149 2.56 14.38 15.82
N THR A 150 3.23 13.27 15.61
CA THR A 150 3.56 12.84 14.24
C THR A 150 2.31 12.22 13.62
N HIS A 151 1.97 12.69 12.43
CA HIS A 151 0.91 12.13 11.60
C HIS A 151 1.58 11.37 10.46
N TYR A 152 1.38 10.05 10.40
CA TYR A 152 1.77 9.21 9.27
C TYR A 152 0.54 8.93 8.42
N ILE A 153 0.64 9.15 7.12
CA ILE A 153 -0.50 8.99 6.21
C ILE A 153 -0.16 7.90 5.19
N SER A 154 -0.93 6.82 5.22
CA SER A 154 -0.90 5.74 4.24
C SER A 154 -2.18 5.79 3.43
N ARG A 155 -2.05 5.90 2.11
CA ARG A 155 -3.20 5.90 1.20
C ARG A 155 -2.93 5.06 -0.04
N GLY A 156 -4.00 4.54 -0.63
CA GLY A 156 -3.88 3.76 -1.85
C GLY A 156 -5.20 3.21 -2.35
N THR A 157 -5.13 2.50 -3.47
CA THR A 157 -6.22 1.72 -4.05
C THR A 157 -5.91 0.25 -3.90
N ILE A 158 -6.85 -0.49 -3.32
CA ILE A 158 -6.84 -1.95 -3.30
C ILE A 158 -7.74 -2.44 -4.42
N MET A 159 -7.24 -3.38 -5.21
CA MET A 159 -7.95 -3.97 -6.34
C MET A 159 -7.82 -5.48 -6.23
N PHE A 160 -8.96 -6.17 -6.13
CA PHE A 160 -9.03 -7.63 -6.04
C PHE A 160 -9.67 -8.25 -7.27
N GLU A 161 -9.28 -9.49 -7.53
CA GLU A 161 -10.01 -10.52 -8.25
C GLU A 161 -10.73 -11.42 -7.23
N ASP A 162 -11.90 -11.96 -7.59
CA ASP A 162 -12.77 -12.72 -6.69
C ASP A 162 -12.69 -14.26 -6.86
N TYR A 163 -11.98 -14.73 -7.89
CA TYR A 163 -12.00 -16.13 -8.30
C TYR A 163 -10.92 -17.02 -7.69
N TRP A 164 -10.22 -16.56 -6.64
CA TRP A 164 -9.23 -17.37 -5.92
C TRP A 164 -9.83 -18.72 -5.42
N PRO A 165 -9.10 -19.85 -5.51
CA PRO A 165 -7.69 -20.02 -5.90
C PRO A 165 -7.45 -20.17 -7.42
N VAL A 166 -8.43 -19.87 -8.26
CA VAL A 166 -8.35 -20.03 -9.72
C VAL A 166 -8.16 -18.66 -10.39
N LYS A 167 -7.51 -18.64 -11.54
CA LYS A 167 -7.34 -17.44 -12.37
C LYS A 167 -8.69 -16.97 -12.94
N GLY A 168 -9.00 -15.69 -12.77
CA GLY A 168 -10.17 -15.00 -13.32
C GLY A 168 -9.89 -14.37 -14.69
N ASP A 169 -10.62 -13.30 -15.01
CA ASP A 169 -10.46 -12.50 -16.24
C ASP A 169 -9.49 -11.31 -16.08
N TYR A 170 -9.06 -10.98 -14.85
CA TYR A 170 -7.97 -10.05 -14.58
C TYR A 170 -8.16 -8.65 -15.15
N ASP A 171 -9.34 -8.08 -14.94
CA ASP A 171 -9.58 -6.64 -15.05
C ASP A 171 -9.29 -5.89 -13.73
N PHE A 172 -9.04 -6.62 -12.64
CA PHE A 172 -8.79 -6.14 -11.28
C PHE A 172 -9.89 -5.19 -10.79
N ASN A 173 -11.14 -5.39 -11.19
CA ASN A 173 -12.25 -4.56 -10.71
C ASN A 173 -13.30 -5.32 -9.88
N ASP A 174 -13.08 -6.62 -9.61
CA ASP A 174 -14.06 -7.43 -8.88
C ASP A 174 -14.42 -6.83 -7.53
N PHE A 175 -13.42 -6.25 -6.86
CA PHE A 175 -13.62 -5.41 -5.68
C PHE A 175 -12.53 -4.33 -5.60
N VAL A 176 -12.95 -3.06 -5.61
CA VAL A 176 -12.02 -1.92 -5.57
C VAL A 176 -12.40 -0.96 -4.46
N ILE A 177 -11.43 -0.64 -3.60
CA ILE A 177 -11.55 0.42 -2.60
C ILE A 177 -10.39 1.39 -2.68
N HIS A 178 -10.64 2.62 -2.27
CA HIS A 178 -9.60 3.57 -1.89
C HIS A 178 -9.58 3.66 -0.37
N TYR A 179 -8.40 3.64 0.22
CA TYR A 179 -8.21 3.88 1.64
C TYR A 179 -7.30 5.09 1.88
N ASP A 180 -7.57 5.79 2.98
CA ASP A 180 -6.69 6.80 3.58
C ASP A 180 -6.66 6.55 5.10
N ILE A 181 -5.48 6.20 5.62
CA ILE A 181 -5.24 5.89 7.02
C ILE A 181 -4.24 6.91 7.56
N THR A 182 -4.67 7.69 8.54
CA THR A 182 -3.81 8.61 9.30
C THR A 182 -3.54 8.03 10.67
N GLY A 183 -2.28 7.73 10.98
CA GLY A 183 -1.84 7.39 12.32
C GLY A 183 -1.32 8.59 13.07
N ARG A 184 -1.84 8.82 14.27
CA ARG A 184 -1.48 9.90 15.19
C ARG A 184 -0.63 9.32 16.31
N ILE A 185 0.65 9.69 16.34
CA ILE A 185 1.63 9.10 17.26
C ILE A 185 2.36 10.20 18.02
N SER A 186 2.41 10.11 19.34
CA SER A 186 3.15 11.06 20.16
C SER A 186 4.67 10.82 20.07
N GLY A 187 5.45 11.90 20.08
CA GLY A 187 6.91 11.85 20.13
C GLY A 187 7.49 11.68 21.54
N GLY A 188 6.66 11.32 22.53
CA GLY A 188 6.94 11.55 23.95
C GLY A 188 6.29 12.84 24.46
N GLY A 189 6.14 12.99 25.77
CA GLY A 189 5.64 14.24 26.36
C GLY A 189 4.66 14.04 27.50
N ARG A 190 3.69 14.96 27.62
CA ARG A 190 2.73 14.97 28.73
C ARG A 190 1.56 14.02 28.47
N PRO A 191 0.89 13.49 29.51
CA PRO A 191 -0.20 12.52 29.36
C PRO A 191 -1.35 12.98 28.45
N GLU A 192 -1.59 14.28 28.34
CA GLU A 192 -2.71 14.83 27.58
C GLU A 192 -2.56 14.57 26.07
N VAL A 193 -1.33 14.60 25.54
CA VAL A 193 -1.03 14.34 24.12
C VAL A 193 -1.45 12.93 23.72
N TYR A 194 -1.22 11.95 24.60
CA TYR A 194 -1.54 10.54 24.38
C TYR A 194 -3.05 10.28 24.26
N ASN A 195 -3.91 11.21 24.69
CA ASN A 195 -5.35 11.09 24.46
C ASN A 195 -5.76 11.28 23.00
N HIS A 196 -4.85 11.77 22.17
CA HIS A 196 -5.03 12.04 20.76
C HIS A 196 -4.29 11.03 19.87
N GLU A 197 -3.71 9.99 20.45
CA GLU A 197 -3.11 8.90 19.68
C GLU A 197 -4.16 7.94 19.15
N GLY A 198 -3.85 7.35 17.99
CA GLY A 198 -4.74 6.39 17.35
C GLY A 198 -4.64 6.37 15.84
N LEU A 199 -5.69 5.84 15.21
CA LEU A 199 -5.80 5.71 13.77
C LEU A 199 -7.12 6.31 13.32
N ASP A 200 -7.09 7.12 12.26
CA ASP A 200 -8.27 7.52 11.50
C ASP A 200 -8.22 6.80 10.16
N ILE A 201 -9.18 5.90 9.92
CA ILE A 201 -9.22 5.00 8.76
C ILE A 201 -10.46 5.38 7.95
N ASN A 202 -10.25 5.80 6.70
CA ASN A 202 -11.31 6.09 5.74
C ASN A 202 -11.23 5.09 4.60
N ILE A 203 -12.34 4.43 4.28
CA ILE A 203 -12.44 3.45 3.19
C ILE A 203 -13.60 3.85 2.30
N GLN A 204 -13.27 4.25 1.07
CA GLN A 204 -14.23 4.57 0.02
C GLN A 204 -14.39 3.36 -0.91
N PHE A 205 -15.62 2.89 -1.08
CA PHE A 205 -15.94 1.81 -2.02
C PHE A 205 -15.98 2.38 -3.43
N LYS A 206 -15.04 1.96 -4.29
CA LYS A 206 -14.90 2.48 -5.65
C LYS A 206 -15.66 1.67 -6.67
N ALA A 207 -15.56 0.33 -6.62
CA ALA A 207 -16.17 -0.55 -7.61
C ALA A 207 -16.37 -1.97 -7.05
N ILE A 208 -17.36 -2.69 -7.57
CA ILE A 208 -17.55 -4.12 -7.32
C ILE A 208 -18.06 -4.78 -8.62
N GLY A 209 -17.14 -5.25 -9.46
CA GLY A 209 -17.39 -6.01 -10.71
C GLY A 209 -17.57 -7.52 -10.49
N GLY A 210 -17.29 -8.02 -9.30
CA GLY A 210 -17.35 -9.45 -9.01
C GLY A 210 -18.78 -9.95 -8.92
N SER A 211 -19.05 -11.17 -9.38
CA SER A 211 -20.39 -11.77 -9.24
C SER A 211 -20.60 -12.42 -7.87
N TYR A 212 -19.52 -12.75 -7.16
CA TYR A 212 -19.60 -13.31 -5.83
C TYR A 212 -19.96 -12.24 -4.78
N ASN A 213 -20.56 -12.69 -3.68
CA ASN A 213 -21.04 -11.82 -2.60
C ASN A 213 -19.96 -11.60 -1.53
N TYR A 214 -18.75 -11.27 -1.96
CA TYR A 214 -17.67 -10.94 -1.05
C TYR A 214 -17.93 -9.63 -0.28
N GLN A 215 -17.53 -9.66 0.99
CA GLN A 215 -17.42 -8.48 1.84
C GLN A 215 -15.96 -8.06 1.95
N LEU A 216 -15.70 -6.77 2.18
CA LEU A 216 -14.36 -6.31 2.53
C LEU A 216 -14.09 -6.66 3.99
N GLY A 217 -12.90 -7.18 4.26
CA GLY A 217 -12.29 -7.30 5.56
C GLY A 217 -11.02 -6.46 5.66
N PHE A 218 -10.71 -6.02 6.89
CA PHE A 218 -9.50 -5.29 7.20
C PHE A 218 -8.95 -5.71 8.56
N GLN A 219 -7.72 -6.22 8.57
CA GLN A 219 -6.99 -6.62 9.77
C GLN A 219 -5.75 -5.73 9.95
N LEU A 220 -5.53 -5.26 11.18
CA LEU A 220 -4.29 -4.58 11.58
C LEU A 220 -3.36 -5.59 12.24
N ASP A 221 -2.50 -6.23 11.44
CA ASP A 221 -1.74 -7.43 11.83
C ASP A 221 -0.91 -7.25 13.11
N ALA A 222 -0.36 -6.04 13.31
CA ALA A 222 0.49 -5.72 14.46
C ALA A 222 -0.25 -5.02 15.62
N LEU A 223 -1.57 -4.81 15.51
CA LEU A 223 -2.36 -4.13 16.54
C LEU A 223 -3.34 -5.10 17.20
N PRO A 224 -3.00 -5.67 18.37
CA PRO A 224 -3.96 -6.38 19.21
C PRO A 224 -5.22 -5.57 19.50
N ALA A 225 -6.38 -6.18 19.37
CA ALA A 225 -7.68 -5.52 19.57
C ALA A 225 -7.84 -4.97 21.00
N LYS A 226 -7.25 -5.61 22.00
CA LYS A 226 -7.20 -5.15 23.40
C LYS A 226 -6.48 -3.82 23.61
N TYR A 227 -5.68 -3.36 22.66
CA TYR A 227 -4.98 -2.08 22.79
C TYR A 227 -5.83 -0.88 22.37
N ILE A 228 -6.97 -1.11 21.71
CA ILE A 228 -7.91 -0.07 21.33
C ILE A 228 -8.76 0.29 22.56
N ASP A 229 -8.60 1.51 23.07
CA ASP A 229 -9.31 1.99 24.26
C ASP A 229 -10.76 2.39 23.96
N SER A 230 -10.98 2.96 22.79
CA SER A 230 -12.31 3.28 22.27
C SER A 230 -12.28 3.38 20.76
N TYR A 231 -13.43 3.21 20.12
CA TYR A 231 -13.58 3.39 18.68
C TYR A 231 -14.87 4.14 18.37
N ASP A 232 -14.86 4.87 17.26
CA ASP A 232 -16.02 5.51 16.65
C ASP A 232 -16.11 5.06 15.19
N ILE A 233 -17.30 4.66 14.76
CA ILE A 233 -17.56 4.14 13.42
C ILE A 233 -18.69 4.98 12.83
N SER A 234 -18.46 5.52 11.64
CA SER A 234 -19.45 6.31 10.90
C SER A 234 -19.41 5.96 9.41
N GLN A 235 -20.50 6.27 8.70
CA GLN A 235 -20.69 5.94 7.29
C GLN A 235 -21.60 6.98 6.63
N ASP A 236 -21.30 7.36 5.39
CA ASP A 236 -22.04 8.42 4.67
C ASP A 236 -23.50 8.01 4.38
N GLN A 237 -23.73 6.72 4.13
CA GLN A 237 -25.04 6.11 3.92
C GLN A 237 -25.05 4.75 4.62
N GLU A 238 -26.14 4.40 5.31
CA GLU A 238 -26.23 3.14 6.10
C GLU A 238 -26.32 1.84 5.26
N ILE A 239 -25.80 1.85 4.04
CA ILE A 239 -25.76 0.69 3.14
C ILE A 239 -24.66 -0.28 3.57
N VAL A 240 -23.44 0.24 3.77
CA VAL A 240 -22.30 -0.55 4.24
C VAL A 240 -22.13 -0.30 5.72
N LYS A 241 -22.09 -1.37 6.53
CA LYS A 241 -21.91 -1.31 7.98
C LYS A 241 -20.59 -1.91 8.39
N VAL A 242 -19.84 -1.23 9.24
CA VAL A 242 -18.58 -1.77 9.77
C VAL A 242 -18.83 -2.51 11.07
N LYS A 243 -18.33 -3.74 11.15
CA LYS A 243 -18.34 -4.57 12.34
C LYS A 243 -16.92 -4.82 12.83
N PHE A 244 -16.62 -4.41 14.05
CA PHE A 244 -15.39 -4.81 14.75
C PHE A 244 -15.60 -6.20 15.35
N LEU A 245 -14.92 -7.21 14.83
CA LEU A 245 -15.21 -8.62 15.14
C LEU A 245 -14.78 -9.04 16.54
N ASN A 246 -13.67 -8.49 17.03
CA ASN A 246 -12.97 -9.00 18.21
C ASN A 246 -12.55 -7.91 19.20
N PRO A 247 -13.45 -6.99 19.59
CA PRO A 247 -13.10 -5.93 20.53
C PRO A 247 -12.57 -6.52 21.86
N ASN A 248 -11.49 -5.93 22.36
CA ASN A 248 -10.82 -6.32 23.62
C ASN A 248 -10.11 -7.68 23.59
N GLU A 249 -9.96 -8.34 22.44
CA GLU A 249 -9.26 -9.62 22.35
C GLU A 249 -7.73 -9.48 22.18
N GLU A 250 -7.01 -10.56 22.47
CA GLU A 250 -5.54 -10.62 22.38
C GLU A 250 -5.01 -10.63 20.94
N GLY A 251 -5.83 -11.07 19.98
CA GLY A 251 -5.46 -11.16 18.57
C GLY A 251 -5.51 -9.81 17.83
N PRO A 252 -4.99 -9.74 16.59
CA PRO A 252 -5.04 -8.55 15.75
C PRO A 252 -6.46 -8.00 15.60
N ALA A 253 -6.65 -6.68 15.58
CA ALA A 253 -7.96 -6.07 15.38
C ALA A 253 -8.48 -6.36 13.96
N VAL A 254 -9.71 -6.89 13.85
CA VAL A 254 -10.35 -7.26 12.58
C VAL A 254 -11.69 -6.55 12.40
N PHE A 255 -11.84 -5.88 11.26
CA PHE A 255 -13.05 -5.19 10.85
C PHE A 255 -13.62 -5.83 9.58
N VAL A 256 -14.95 -5.98 9.51
CA VAL A 256 -15.66 -6.46 8.31
C VAL A 256 -16.70 -5.43 7.91
N PHE A 257 -16.79 -5.18 6.60
CA PHE A 257 -17.72 -4.22 5.99
C PHE A 257 -18.88 -4.99 5.39
N GLU A 258 -19.96 -5.12 6.16
CA GLU A 258 -21.17 -5.85 5.80
C GLU A 258 -22.05 -5.01 4.86
N GLY A 259 -22.83 -5.66 3.98
CA GLY A 259 -23.81 -4.97 3.12
C GLY A 259 -23.28 -4.45 1.77
N THR A 260 -22.02 -4.70 1.45
CA THR A 260 -21.37 -4.28 0.18
C THR A 260 -22.12 -4.75 -1.07
N SER A 261 -22.76 -5.92 -1.05
CA SER A 261 -23.56 -6.43 -2.17
C SER A 261 -24.76 -5.56 -2.50
N ALA A 262 -25.30 -4.80 -1.55
CA ALA A 262 -26.42 -3.88 -1.77
C ALA A 262 -26.04 -2.65 -2.62
N LEU A 263 -24.74 -2.40 -2.84
CA LEU A 263 -24.28 -1.33 -3.73
C LEU A 263 -24.52 -1.66 -5.21
N LYS A 264 -24.57 -2.96 -5.57
CA LYS A 264 -24.75 -3.40 -6.95
C LYS A 264 -26.16 -3.09 -7.45
N GLY A 265 -26.26 -2.70 -8.73
CA GLY A 265 -27.52 -2.52 -9.45
C GLY A 265 -28.43 -1.37 -9.01
N GLN A 266 -27.94 -0.46 -8.16
CA GLN A 266 -28.69 0.74 -7.73
C GLN A 266 -29.07 1.68 -8.90
N ASN A 267 -28.31 1.66 -10.01
CA ASN A 267 -28.53 2.48 -11.19
C ASN A 267 -28.92 1.67 -12.45
N GLY A 268 -29.39 0.43 -12.28
CA GLY A 268 -29.82 -0.45 -13.38
C GLY A 268 -28.72 -1.31 -14.01
N ALA A 269 -27.47 -1.17 -13.54
CA ALA A 269 -26.35 -2.06 -13.85
C ALA A 269 -26.48 -3.44 -13.19
N GLN A 270 -25.65 -4.39 -13.58
CA GLN A 270 -25.44 -5.64 -12.83
C GLN A 270 -24.49 -5.42 -11.65
N PHE A 271 -23.47 -4.59 -11.84
CA PHE A 271 -22.37 -4.37 -10.91
C PHE A 271 -22.37 -2.96 -10.31
N TYR A 272 -21.39 -2.68 -9.44
CA TYR A 272 -21.22 -1.35 -8.85
C TYR A 272 -20.05 -0.63 -9.52
N ASN A 273 -20.36 0.44 -10.27
CA ASN A 273 -19.38 1.36 -10.85
C ASN A 273 -18.33 0.75 -11.81
N THR A 274 -18.56 -0.42 -12.41
CA THR A 274 -17.63 -1.02 -13.40
C THR A 274 -18.14 -0.95 -14.84
N GLU A 275 -19.44 -0.78 -15.04
CA GLU A 275 -20.07 -0.82 -16.36
C GLU A 275 -20.16 0.56 -17.02
N LYS A 276 -19.76 0.64 -18.29
CA LYS A 276 -19.82 1.87 -19.08
C LYS A 276 -21.25 2.38 -19.21
N GLY A 277 -21.46 3.67 -18.91
CA GLY A 277 -22.77 4.32 -18.90
C GLY A 277 -23.57 4.12 -17.61
N HIS A 278 -23.02 3.38 -16.65
CA HIS A 278 -23.57 3.19 -15.31
C HIS A 278 -22.52 3.55 -14.23
N GLU A 279 -21.66 4.52 -14.54
CA GLU A 279 -20.71 5.08 -13.58
C GLU A 279 -21.46 5.77 -12.43
N VAL A 280 -20.89 5.68 -11.23
CA VAL A 280 -21.39 6.36 -10.03
C VAL A 280 -20.66 7.69 -9.90
N ASP A 281 -21.40 8.77 -9.59
CA ASP A 281 -20.76 10.07 -9.35
C ASP A 281 -19.81 9.96 -8.16
N LYS A 282 -18.61 10.53 -8.29
CA LYS A 282 -17.56 10.46 -7.26
C LYS A 282 -18.03 10.95 -5.89
N ASN A 283 -18.95 11.93 -5.86
CA ASN A 283 -19.51 12.47 -4.61
C ASN A 283 -20.60 11.57 -4.01
N GLN A 284 -21.01 10.52 -4.71
CA GLN A 284 -21.98 9.51 -4.27
C GLN A 284 -21.31 8.18 -3.88
N LEU A 285 -20.00 8.05 -4.04
CA LEU A 285 -19.26 6.89 -3.55
C LEU A 285 -19.38 6.81 -2.02
N ILE A 286 -19.61 5.61 -1.52
CA ILE A 286 -19.81 5.38 -0.09
C ILE A 286 -18.47 5.35 0.62
N THR A 287 -18.33 6.14 1.69
CA THR A 287 -17.17 6.08 2.59
C THR A 287 -17.60 5.55 3.96
N ALA A 288 -16.82 4.62 4.48
CA ALA A 288 -16.88 4.17 5.87
C ALA A 288 -15.64 4.69 6.61
N THR A 289 -15.86 5.22 7.81
CA THR A 289 -14.83 5.81 8.66
C THR A 289 -14.75 5.07 9.97
N ILE A 290 -13.53 4.70 10.39
CA ILE A 290 -13.22 4.11 11.69
C ILE A 290 -12.19 4.98 12.37
N LYS A 291 -12.52 5.50 13.54
CA LYS A 291 -11.57 6.22 14.41
C LYS A 291 -11.25 5.37 15.61
N LEU A 292 -10.00 5.01 15.77
CA LEU A 292 -9.50 4.22 16.89
C LEU A 292 -8.72 5.14 17.82
N LYS A 293 -9.00 5.07 19.12
CA LYS A 293 -8.19 5.71 20.16
C LYS A 293 -7.31 4.67 20.83
N ILE A 294 -6.00 4.94 20.86
CA ILE A 294 -5.00 4.04 21.43
C ILE A 294 -4.06 4.91 22.28
N ASN A 295 -4.38 5.10 23.55
CA ASN A 295 -3.55 5.85 24.48
C ASN A 295 -2.37 4.96 24.92
N SER A 296 -1.17 5.31 24.44
CA SER A 296 0.05 4.55 24.71
C SER A 296 0.88 5.09 25.89
N PHE A 297 0.34 6.00 26.70
CA PHE A 297 1.09 6.63 27.80
C PHE A 297 1.68 5.60 28.76
N ASN A 298 3.00 5.64 28.96
CA ASN A 298 3.77 4.66 29.74
C ASN A 298 3.54 3.19 29.36
N ASN A 299 3.14 2.92 28.11
CA ASN A 299 2.92 1.58 27.60
C ASN A 299 3.68 1.35 26.28
N LEU A 300 4.86 0.76 26.41
CA LEU A 300 5.76 0.51 25.28
C LEU A 300 5.15 -0.44 24.25
N GLU A 301 4.43 -1.48 24.69
CA GLU A 301 3.81 -2.44 23.77
C GLU A 301 2.72 -1.78 22.92
N LYS A 302 1.85 -0.97 23.54
CA LYS A 302 0.86 -0.16 22.79
C LYS A 302 1.52 0.79 21.82
N THR A 303 2.62 1.45 22.23
CA THR A 303 3.37 2.36 21.36
C THR A 303 3.90 1.61 20.14
N GLN A 304 4.55 0.46 20.35
CA GLN A 304 5.10 -0.37 19.27
C GLN A 304 4.01 -0.89 18.32
N ALA A 305 2.87 -1.34 18.87
CA ALA A 305 1.73 -1.79 18.08
C ALA A 305 1.14 -0.68 17.21
N LEU A 306 0.94 0.53 17.77
CA LEU A 306 0.46 1.69 17.04
C LEU A 306 1.45 2.12 15.94
N VAL A 307 2.74 2.22 16.25
CA VAL A 307 3.78 2.53 15.25
C VAL A 307 3.84 1.48 14.15
N ALA A 308 3.71 0.19 14.48
CA ALA A 308 3.69 -0.85 13.46
C ALA A 308 2.44 -0.78 12.57
N SER A 309 1.29 -0.38 13.12
CA SER A 309 0.02 -0.32 12.38
C SER A 309 -0.03 0.76 11.28
N VAL A 310 0.83 1.78 11.34
CA VAL A 310 0.91 2.79 10.27
C VAL A 310 1.67 2.29 9.05
N ALA A 311 2.50 1.25 9.18
CA ALA A 311 3.22 0.66 8.06
C ALA A 311 2.24 -0.15 7.18
N THR A 312 2.32 0.06 5.87
CA THR A 312 1.46 -0.59 4.87
C THR A 312 1.48 -2.12 4.95
N THR A 313 2.60 -2.70 5.38
CA THR A 313 2.78 -4.15 5.54
C THR A 313 1.93 -4.76 6.64
N ASN A 314 1.44 -3.97 7.60
CA ASN A 314 0.54 -4.43 8.67
C ASN A 314 -0.93 -4.08 8.42
N GLN A 315 -1.24 -3.52 7.24
CA GLN A 315 -2.60 -3.17 6.81
C GLN A 315 -3.12 -4.25 5.85
N ASN A 316 -3.67 -5.31 6.43
CA ASN A 316 -4.11 -6.52 5.75
C ASN A 316 -5.57 -6.39 5.29
N PHE A 317 -5.76 -5.98 4.05
CA PHE A 317 -7.07 -5.98 3.40
C PHE A 317 -7.35 -7.34 2.78
N PHE A 318 -8.60 -7.79 2.85
CA PHE A 318 -9.04 -9.06 2.30
C PHE A 318 -10.50 -9.04 1.87
N LEU A 319 -10.88 -10.00 1.03
CA LEU A 319 -12.27 -10.31 0.75
C LEU A 319 -12.69 -11.52 1.60
N THR A 320 -13.92 -11.54 2.09
CA THR A 320 -14.45 -12.67 2.87
C THR A 320 -15.88 -13.04 2.47
N ALA A 321 -16.10 -14.34 2.26
CA ALA A 321 -17.39 -14.98 2.00
C ALA A 321 -17.33 -16.45 2.48
N ASP A 322 -17.47 -17.43 1.57
CA ASP A 322 -17.12 -18.83 1.83
C ASP A 322 -15.59 -19.05 1.87
N LYS A 323 -14.84 -18.18 1.20
CA LYS A 323 -13.37 -18.11 1.21
C LYS A 323 -12.89 -16.75 1.71
N GLU A 324 -11.63 -16.69 2.15
CA GLU A 324 -10.91 -15.42 2.32
C GLU A 324 -9.86 -15.24 1.22
N ILE A 325 -9.77 -14.03 0.64
CA ILE A 325 -8.80 -13.69 -0.39
C ILE A 325 -8.00 -12.48 0.10
N HIS A 326 -6.70 -12.66 0.31
CA HIS A 326 -5.82 -11.57 0.74
C HIS A 326 -4.85 -11.18 -0.37
N LEU A 327 -4.17 -10.05 -0.15
CA LEU A 327 -3.00 -9.69 -0.95
C LEU A 327 -1.86 -10.68 -0.73
N ARG A 328 -1.00 -10.81 -1.75
CA ARG A 328 0.15 -11.72 -1.72
C ARG A 328 0.99 -11.56 -0.45
N GLY A 329 1.23 -12.67 0.23
CA GLY A 329 2.10 -12.75 1.40
C GLY A 329 1.45 -12.37 2.73
N TYR A 330 0.23 -11.85 2.73
CA TYR A 330 -0.55 -11.70 3.94
C TYR A 330 -1.13 -13.04 4.38
N SER A 331 -1.18 -13.28 5.68
CA SER A 331 -1.78 -14.49 6.24
C SER A 331 -3.31 -14.42 6.21
N PRO A 332 -4.02 -15.56 6.06
CA PRO A 332 -5.45 -15.63 6.35
C PRO A 332 -5.73 -15.15 7.78
N THR A 333 -6.95 -14.67 8.04
CA THR A 333 -7.33 -14.35 9.41
C THR A 333 -7.44 -15.62 10.25
N ALA A 334 -7.46 -15.47 11.58
CA ALA A 334 -7.75 -16.59 12.47
C ALA A 334 -9.16 -17.18 12.27
N TYR A 335 -10.05 -16.54 11.51
CA TYR A 335 -11.40 -17.02 11.24
C TYR A 335 -11.48 -17.97 10.04
N TYR A 336 -10.49 -17.96 9.14
CA TYR A 336 -10.51 -18.80 7.95
C TYR A 336 -9.64 -20.06 8.10
N GLN A 337 -10.29 -21.11 8.60
CA GLN A 337 -9.64 -22.38 8.94
C GLN A 337 -9.38 -23.29 7.71
N ASN A 338 -10.01 -23.00 6.57
CA ASN A 338 -9.92 -23.85 5.38
C ASN A 338 -8.76 -23.49 4.43
N TYR A 339 -7.98 -22.45 4.76
CA TYR A 339 -6.92 -21.92 3.90
C TYR A 339 -5.99 -23.01 3.34
N GLU A 340 -5.47 -23.90 4.19
CA GLU A 340 -4.53 -24.96 3.74
C GLU A 340 -5.15 -25.92 2.71
N THR A 341 -6.46 -26.18 2.83
CA THR A 341 -7.17 -27.05 1.87
C THR A 341 -7.39 -26.32 0.55
N ASP A 342 -7.85 -25.07 0.62
CA ASP A 342 -8.17 -24.26 -0.56
C ASP A 342 -6.89 -23.80 -1.32
N ALA A 343 -5.77 -23.66 -0.61
CA ALA A 343 -4.48 -23.24 -1.17
C ALA A 343 -3.54 -24.39 -1.56
N ASN A 344 -3.96 -25.66 -1.46
CA ASN A 344 -3.08 -26.84 -1.63
C ASN A 344 -2.32 -26.89 -2.96
N ASP A 345 -2.85 -26.26 -4.02
CA ASP A 345 -2.22 -26.19 -5.34
C ASP A 345 -1.49 -24.88 -5.66
N LEU A 346 -1.35 -24.00 -4.67
CA LEU A 346 -0.69 -22.70 -4.79
C LEU A 346 0.77 -22.75 -4.29
N MET A 347 1.43 -21.59 -4.27
CA MET A 347 2.79 -21.49 -3.76
C MET A 347 2.81 -21.66 -2.23
N SER A 348 3.42 -22.73 -1.74
CA SER A 348 3.46 -23.04 -0.31
C SER A 348 4.31 -22.06 0.52
N SER A 349 5.31 -21.40 -0.08
CA SER A 349 6.19 -20.47 0.62
C SER A 349 5.62 -19.05 0.78
N THR A 350 4.55 -18.71 0.07
CA THR A 350 3.99 -17.36 0.09
C THR A 350 2.49 -17.42 -0.17
N PRO A 351 1.66 -17.06 0.82
CA PRO A 351 0.21 -17.07 0.66
C PRO A 351 -0.32 -16.23 -0.50
N TYR A 352 -1.49 -16.63 -1.00
CA TYR A 352 -2.25 -15.92 -2.04
C TYR A 352 -1.43 -15.60 -3.30
N CYS A 353 -0.64 -16.59 -3.70
CA CYS A 353 0.25 -16.54 -4.86
C CYS A 353 0.19 -17.88 -5.59
N ASP A 354 -0.01 -17.87 -6.91
CA ASP A 354 0.08 -19.10 -7.69
C ASP A 354 1.54 -19.58 -7.78
N LYS A 355 1.73 -20.79 -8.33
CA LYS A 355 3.07 -21.41 -8.49
C LYS A 355 4.01 -20.60 -9.39
N ASP A 356 3.48 -19.72 -10.23
CA ASP A 356 4.23 -18.88 -11.16
C ASP A 356 4.50 -17.47 -10.62
N GLY A 357 3.95 -17.10 -9.46
CA GLY A 357 4.15 -15.78 -8.84
C GLY A 357 2.97 -14.81 -9.01
N PHE A 358 1.89 -15.24 -9.65
CA PHE A 358 0.69 -14.44 -9.92
C PHE A 358 -0.18 -14.24 -8.67
N VAL A 359 -0.97 -13.16 -8.65
CA VAL A 359 -1.74 -12.69 -7.47
C VAL A 359 -3.20 -12.45 -7.79
N TRP A 360 -4.03 -12.36 -6.75
CA TRP A 360 -5.46 -12.01 -6.85
C TRP A 360 -5.77 -10.63 -6.27
N GLY A 361 -4.76 -9.89 -5.84
CA GLY A 361 -4.97 -8.52 -5.45
C GLY A 361 -3.69 -7.70 -5.47
N ILE A 362 -3.86 -6.41 -5.73
CA ILE A 362 -2.77 -5.43 -5.77
C ILE A 362 -3.11 -4.22 -4.89
N LYS A 363 -2.06 -3.62 -4.32
CA LYS A 363 -2.13 -2.42 -3.48
C LYS A 363 -1.31 -1.31 -4.13
N VAL A 364 -1.99 -0.40 -4.80
CA VAL A 364 -1.37 0.73 -5.51
C VAL A 364 -1.32 1.93 -4.56
N PRO A 365 -0.16 2.58 -4.35
CA PRO A 365 0.04 3.56 -3.27
C PRO A 365 -0.47 4.96 -3.63
N VAL A 366 -1.51 5.03 -4.46
CA VAL A 366 -2.18 6.25 -4.92
C VAL A 366 -3.63 5.92 -5.21
N ASN A 367 -4.51 6.92 -5.20
CA ASN A 367 -5.89 6.76 -5.67
C ASN A 367 -5.88 6.69 -7.21
N ILE A 368 -6.13 5.50 -7.77
CA ILE A 368 -6.18 5.28 -9.22
C ILE A 368 -7.58 4.89 -9.69
N LYS A 369 -7.79 5.04 -10.99
CA LYS A 369 -8.98 4.60 -11.70
C LYS A 369 -9.02 3.07 -11.79
N HIS A 370 -10.19 2.47 -11.74
CA HIS A 370 -10.34 1.03 -11.99
C HIS A 370 -10.71 0.77 -13.44
N ALA A 371 -10.43 -0.44 -13.94
CA ALA A 371 -10.79 -0.83 -15.30
C ALA A 371 -12.31 -0.95 -15.44
N ILE A 372 -12.81 -0.70 -16.65
CA ILE A 372 -14.19 -1.03 -17.00
C ILE A 372 -14.36 -2.55 -16.98
N GLU A 373 -15.54 -3.03 -16.59
CA GLU A 373 -15.95 -4.43 -16.59
C GLU A 373 -15.40 -5.21 -17.81
N LYS A 374 -14.70 -6.32 -17.56
CA LYS A 374 -14.06 -7.23 -18.54
C LYS A 374 -12.95 -6.63 -19.38
N THR A 375 -12.50 -5.42 -19.07
CA THR A 375 -11.36 -4.81 -19.74
C THR A 375 -10.09 -5.30 -19.09
N ASP A 376 -9.37 -6.18 -19.78
CA ASP A 376 -8.11 -6.72 -19.30
C ASP A 376 -7.16 -5.62 -18.78
N PHE A 377 -6.56 -5.85 -17.62
CA PHE A 377 -5.84 -4.80 -16.90
C PHE A 377 -4.64 -4.22 -17.67
N ILE A 378 -3.95 -5.01 -18.51
CA ILE A 378 -2.89 -4.47 -19.37
C ILE A 378 -3.42 -3.66 -20.54
N GLU A 379 -4.70 -3.80 -20.91
CA GLU A 379 -5.32 -2.87 -21.86
C GLU A 379 -5.69 -1.54 -21.19
N ALA A 380 -6.17 -1.60 -19.95
CA ALA A 380 -6.46 -0.41 -19.13
C ALA A 380 -5.17 0.33 -18.73
N TYR A 381 -4.11 -0.41 -18.38
CA TYR A 381 -2.81 0.08 -17.96
C TYR A 381 -1.64 -0.58 -18.74
N PRO A 382 -1.34 -0.13 -19.98
CA PRO A 382 -0.37 -0.77 -20.88
C PRO A 382 1.06 -0.89 -20.35
N LYS A 383 1.43 -0.07 -19.36
CA LYS A 383 2.76 -0.10 -18.75
C LYS A 383 2.91 -1.18 -17.67
N PHE A 384 1.81 -1.73 -17.17
CA PHE A 384 1.79 -2.70 -16.07
C PHE A 384 2.52 -3.99 -16.43
N GLY A 385 2.25 -4.58 -17.61
CA GLY A 385 2.89 -5.83 -18.03
C GLY A 385 4.42 -5.74 -18.12
N LYS A 386 4.94 -4.58 -18.56
CA LYS A 386 6.38 -4.31 -18.58
C LYS A 386 6.97 -4.09 -17.19
N TRP A 387 6.21 -3.48 -16.27
CA TRP A 387 6.62 -3.37 -14.87
C TRP A 387 6.80 -4.75 -14.23
N VAL A 388 5.82 -5.65 -14.42
CA VAL A 388 5.89 -7.05 -13.93
C VAL A 388 7.07 -7.80 -14.55
N SER A 389 7.11 -7.88 -15.88
CA SER A 389 8.13 -8.68 -16.60
C SER A 389 9.56 -8.15 -16.44
N SER A 390 9.73 -6.85 -16.14
CA SER A 390 11.04 -6.26 -15.84
C SER A 390 11.48 -6.43 -14.38
N ASN A 391 10.77 -7.25 -13.60
CA ASN A 391 11.00 -7.42 -12.17
C ASN A 391 10.92 -6.10 -11.39
N GLY A 392 10.00 -5.20 -11.79
CA GLY A 392 9.76 -3.92 -11.14
C GLY A 392 10.82 -2.85 -11.39
N THR A 393 11.74 -3.08 -12.32
CA THR A 393 12.83 -2.14 -12.62
C THR A 393 12.41 -1.03 -13.60
N GLN A 394 11.44 -1.30 -14.48
CA GLN A 394 10.88 -0.35 -15.43
C GLN A 394 9.44 0.01 -15.07
N ASN A 395 8.95 1.17 -15.53
CA ASN A 395 7.55 1.60 -15.37
C ASN A 395 7.03 1.56 -13.92
N LYS A 396 7.84 1.96 -12.94
CA LYS A 396 7.43 1.98 -11.51
C LYS A 396 6.21 2.86 -11.23
N ASP A 397 5.91 3.78 -12.14
CA ASP A 397 4.79 4.71 -12.13
C ASP A 397 3.72 4.34 -13.17
N TRP A 398 3.62 3.07 -13.57
CA TRP A 398 2.68 2.58 -14.60
C TRP A 398 1.24 3.06 -14.40
N TYR A 399 0.81 3.17 -13.14
CA TYR A 399 -0.52 3.60 -12.72
C TYR A 399 -0.84 5.05 -13.05
N LYS A 400 0.16 5.87 -13.42
CA LYS A 400 -0.06 7.25 -13.92
C LYS A 400 -0.52 7.30 -15.38
N TYR A 401 -0.54 6.18 -16.09
CA TYR A 401 -0.81 6.14 -17.54
C TYR A 401 -1.97 5.19 -17.90
N PRO A 402 -3.18 5.40 -17.35
CA PRO A 402 -4.35 4.65 -17.81
C PRO A 402 -4.75 5.05 -19.23
N VAL A 403 -5.38 4.13 -19.96
CA VAL A 403 -5.99 4.40 -21.27
C VAL A 403 -7.38 4.98 -21.08
N SER A 404 -7.60 6.19 -21.60
CA SER A 404 -8.92 6.83 -21.58
C SER A 404 -9.96 5.96 -22.30
N GLY A 405 -11.16 5.85 -21.71
CA GLY A 405 -12.24 5.00 -22.23
C GLY A 405 -12.10 3.51 -21.88
N LYS A 406 -11.08 3.12 -21.11
CA LYS A 406 -10.89 1.77 -20.53
C LYS A 406 -10.92 1.75 -19.00
N VAL A 407 -11.07 2.91 -18.37
CA VAL A 407 -11.08 3.08 -16.91
C VAL A 407 -12.19 4.04 -16.47
N ILE A 408 -12.62 3.90 -15.22
CA ILE A 408 -13.61 4.76 -14.54
C ILE A 408 -12.92 5.40 -13.32
N ASP A 409 -13.19 6.69 -13.05
CA ASP A 409 -12.61 7.41 -11.90
C ASP A 409 -13.28 7.07 -10.57
#